data_AF-A0A6L6PT81-F1
#
_entry.id   AF-A0A6L6PT81-F1
#
_cell.length_a   1.000
_cell.length_b   1.000
_cell.length_c   1.000
_cell.angle_alpha   90.00
_cell.angle_beta   90.00
_cell.angle_gamma   90.00
#
_symmetry.space_group_name_H-M   'P 1'
#
loop_
_entity.id
_entity.type
_entity.pdbx_description
1 polymer ?
#
loop_
_entity_poly.entity_id
_entity_poly.type
_entity_poly.pdbx_seq_one_letter_code
_entity_poly.pdbx_strand_id
1 'polypeptide(L)'
;MSREQAVATLMALPELQAWSKQIEKASGGKAHGAIIEYDNQLREHDGKRYYQLSFIENSDDTAQRWESFLVSLTDGDILVDDDIDGTVLSLAQWRETKKPLQRSGPGT
;
A
#
# COMPACT_ATOMS: atom_id res chain seq x y z
N MET A 1 -16.40 -3.72 7.23
CA MET A 1 -15.40 -2.64 7.22
C MET A 1 -15.70 -1.69 6.07
N SER A 2 -15.50 -0.38 6.24
CA SER A 2 -15.60 0.60 5.13
C SER A 2 -14.23 0.86 4.50
N ARG A 3 -14.23 1.43 3.29
CA ARG A 3 -13.00 1.82 2.59
C ARG A 3 -12.15 2.79 3.41
N GLU A 4 -12.77 3.79 4.04
CA GLU A 4 -12.05 4.76 4.88
C GLU A 4 -11.34 4.10 6.05
N GLN A 5 -11.98 3.08 6.66
CA GLN A 5 -11.34 2.28 7.70
C GLN A 5 -10.15 1.50 7.13
N ALA A 6 -10.29 0.88 5.96
CA ALA A 6 -9.20 0.16 5.33
C ALA A 6 -8.00 1.06 5.01
N VAL A 7 -8.26 2.26 4.49
CA VAL A 7 -7.24 3.31 4.27
C VAL A 7 -6.58 3.69 5.59
N ALA A 8 -7.35 3.93 6.65
CA ALA A 8 -6.81 4.30 7.95
C ALA A 8 -5.95 3.17 8.56
N THR A 9 -6.35 1.90 8.40
CA THR A 9 -5.56 0.75 8.87
C THR A 9 -4.22 0.67 8.13
N LEU A 10 -4.21 0.89 6.81
CA LEU A 10 -2.97 0.94 6.05
C LEU A 10 -2.10 2.14 6.45
N MET A 11 -2.67 3.34 6.55
CA MET A 11 -1.92 4.53 6.97
C MET A 11 -1.37 4.45 8.39
N ALA A 12 -1.95 3.59 9.24
CA ALA A 12 -1.44 3.30 10.58
C ALA A 12 -0.20 2.38 10.57
N LEU A 13 0.16 1.78 9.42
CA LEU A 13 1.36 0.95 9.31
C LEU A 13 2.63 1.79 9.43
N PRO A 14 3.59 1.39 10.27
CA PRO A 14 4.86 2.11 10.40
C PRO A 14 5.64 2.15 9.09
N GLU A 15 5.45 1.16 8.21
CA GLU A 15 6.03 1.12 6.86
C GLU A 15 5.56 2.30 6.00
N LEU A 16 4.25 2.50 5.88
CA LEU A 16 3.70 3.58 5.06
C LEU A 16 4.04 4.95 5.65
N GLN A 17 4.03 5.08 6.98
CA GLN A 17 4.47 6.31 7.64
C GLN A 17 5.95 6.63 7.37
N ALA A 18 6.82 5.62 7.38
CA ALA A 18 8.22 5.80 7.05
C ALA A 18 8.40 6.23 5.58
N TRP A 19 7.66 5.60 4.66
CA TRP A 19 7.64 5.97 3.25
C TRP A 19 7.14 7.38 3.01
N SER A 20 5.98 7.77 3.57
CA SER A 20 5.47 9.15 3.43
C SER A 20 6.50 10.17 3.91
N LYS A 21 7.10 9.97 5.09
CA LYS A 21 8.15 10.86 5.60
C LYS A 21 9.38 10.92 4.68
N GLN A 22 9.76 9.78 4.12
CA GLN A 22 10.90 9.71 3.20
C GLN A 22 10.59 10.43 1.88
N ILE A 23 9.41 10.22 1.31
CA ILE A 23 8.92 10.87 0.10
C ILE A 23 8.88 12.39 0.30
N GLU A 24 8.29 12.87 1.39
CA GLU A 24 8.26 14.29 1.73
C GLU A 24 9.66 14.86 1.88
N LYS A 25 10.56 14.14 2.55
CA LYS A 25 11.95 14.57 2.73
C LYS A 25 12.75 14.59 1.42
N ALA A 26 12.57 13.58 0.57
CA ALA A 26 13.27 13.46 -0.70
C ALA A 26 12.80 14.50 -1.72
N SER A 27 11.50 14.80 -1.74
CA SER A 27 10.91 15.79 -2.62
C SER A 27 10.96 17.23 -2.08
N GLY A 28 11.30 17.41 -0.81
CA GLY A 28 11.24 18.71 -0.13
C GLY A 28 9.82 19.21 0.07
N GLY A 29 8.86 18.31 0.26
CA GLY A 29 7.43 18.62 0.46
C GLY A 29 6.63 18.75 -0.84
N LYS A 30 7.23 18.44 -1.99
CA LYS A 30 6.55 18.46 -3.30
C LYS A 30 5.81 17.15 -3.61
N ALA A 31 6.18 16.09 -2.91
CA ALA A 31 5.57 14.78 -3.02
C ALA A 31 5.13 14.32 -1.63
N HIS A 32 4.02 13.59 -1.58
CA HIS A 32 3.53 12.96 -0.36
C HIS A 32 3.02 11.55 -0.66
N GLY A 33 3.18 10.65 0.31
CA GLY A 33 2.57 9.34 0.23
C GLY A 33 1.06 9.42 0.44
N ALA A 34 0.29 8.86 -0.48
CA ALA A 34 -1.16 8.80 -0.43
C ALA A 34 -1.66 7.38 -0.73
N ILE A 35 -2.81 7.02 -0.16
CA ILE A 35 -3.48 5.76 -0.47
C ILE A 35 -4.68 6.07 -1.37
N ILE A 36 -4.70 5.45 -2.54
CA ILE A 36 -5.80 5.56 -3.48
C ILE A 36 -6.48 4.21 -3.67
N GLU A 37 -7.75 4.24 -4.08
CA GLU A 37 -8.38 3.05 -4.63
C GLU A 37 -7.77 2.76 -5.99
N TYR A 38 -7.21 1.56 -6.14
CA TYR A 38 -6.69 1.13 -7.42
C TYR A 38 -7.84 0.69 -8.33
N ASP A 39 -8.79 -0.05 -7.76
CA ASP A 39 -9.95 -0.56 -8.48
C ASP A 39 -11.20 -0.47 -7.58
N ASN A 40 -12.34 -0.14 -8.19
CA ASN A 40 -13.62 -0.06 -7.48
C ASN A 40 -14.23 -1.45 -7.23
N GLN A 41 -13.69 -2.50 -7.85
CA GLN A 41 -14.07 -3.88 -7.64
C GLN A 41 -13.31 -4.47 -6.45
N LEU A 42 -14.06 -5.21 -5.63
CA LEU A 42 -13.47 -6.01 -4.55
C LEU A 42 -12.75 -7.21 -5.15
N ARG A 43 -11.51 -7.44 -4.72
CA ARG A 43 -10.78 -8.66 -5.10
C ARG A 43 -11.21 -9.80 -4.21
N GLU A 44 -11.58 -10.91 -4.81
CA GLU A 44 -11.80 -12.15 -4.07
C GLU A 44 -10.48 -12.92 -3.99
N HIS A 45 -10.05 -13.24 -2.77
CA HIS A 45 -8.87 -14.04 -2.51
C HIS A 45 -9.19 -15.01 -1.36
N ASP A 46 -8.94 -16.30 -1.56
CA ASP A 46 -9.22 -17.34 -0.56
C ASP A 46 -10.69 -17.34 -0.05
N GLY A 47 -11.65 -17.03 -0.94
CA GLY A 47 -13.07 -16.92 -0.60
C GLY A 47 -13.46 -15.70 0.26
N LYS A 48 -12.52 -14.80 0.53
CA LYS A 48 -12.75 -13.52 1.22
C LYS A 48 -12.67 -12.37 0.22
N ARG A 49 -13.39 -11.29 0.52
CA ARG A 49 -13.40 -10.07 -0.30
C ARG A 49 -12.50 -9.02 0.32
N TYR A 50 -11.71 -8.36 -0.53
CA TYR A 50 -10.72 -7.36 -0.15
C TYR A 50 -10.89 -6.08 -0.96
N TYR A 51 -10.70 -4.93 -0.31
CA TYR A 51 -10.53 -3.65 -0.97
C TYR A 51 -9.15 -3.56 -1.59
N GLN A 52 -9.09 -3.13 -2.85
CA GLN A 52 -7.85 -2.94 -3.59
C GLN A 52 -7.37 -1.49 -3.44
N LEU A 53 -6.40 -1.30 -2.56
CA LEU A 53 -5.81 -0.02 -2.26
C LEU A 53 -4.38 0.00 -2.77
N SER A 54 -3.89 1.15 -3.21
CA SER A 54 -2.49 1.30 -3.61
C SER A 54 -1.87 2.48 -2.90
N PHE A 55 -0.67 2.28 -2.36
CA PHE A 55 0.14 3.36 -1.88
C PHE A 55 0.89 3.97 -3.05
N ILE A 56 0.67 5.26 -3.24
CA ILE A 56 1.29 6.05 -4.29
C ILE A 56 2.12 7.17 -3.67
N GLU A 57 3.22 7.50 -4.31
CA GLU A 57 3.85 8.80 -4.19
C GLU A 57 3.12 9.76 -5.11
N ASN A 58 2.40 10.70 -4.51
CA ASN A 58 1.70 11.75 -5.23
C ASN A 58 2.60 13.00 -5.28
N SER A 59 3.16 13.26 -6.46
CA SER A 59 3.92 14.47 -6.79
C SER A 59 3.13 15.33 -7.77
N ASP A 60 3.44 16.63 -7.84
CA ASP A 60 2.82 17.59 -8.79
C ASP A 60 2.82 17.10 -10.24
N ASP A 61 3.84 16.35 -10.64
CA ASP A 61 4.05 15.90 -12.01
C ASP A 61 3.52 14.47 -12.27
N THR A 62 3.61 13.58 -11.27
CA THR A 62 3.26 12.16 -11.44
C THR A 62 2.78 11.51 -10.13
N ALA A 63 1.90 10.52 -10.27
CA ALA A 63 1.54 9.59 -9.20
C ALA A 63 2.24 8.25 -9.42
N GLN A 64 3.30 7.98 -8.66
CA GLN A 64 4.05 6.73 -8.75
C GLN A 64 3.49 5.70 -7.78
N ARG A 65 3.03 4.56 -8.28
CA ARG A 65 2.58 3.44 -7.42
C ARG A 65 3.78 2.73 -6.82
N TRP A 66 3.78 2.55 -5.51
CA TRP A 66 4.82 1.81 -4.80
C TRP A 66 4.41 0.37 -4.55
N GLU A 67 3.20 0.17 -4.02
CA GLU A 67 2.74 -1.14 -3.57
C GLU A 67 1.21 -1.19 -3.56
N SER A 68 0.66 -2.36 -3.89
CA SER A 68 -0.77 -2.64 -3.84
C SER A 68 -1.10 -3.47 -2.61
N PHE A 69 -2.17 -3.10 -1.91
CA PHE A 69 -2.64 -3.70 -0.68
C PHE A 69 -4.07 -4.16 -0.83
N LEU A 70 -4.37 -5.29 -0.23
CA LEU A 70 -5.69 -5.90 -0.17
C LEU A 70 -6.14 -5.90 1.29
N VAL A 71 -7.18 -5.16 1.60
CA VAL A 71 -7.71 -5.07 2.97
C VAL A 71 -9.05 -5.78 3.09
N SER A 72 -9.12 -6.77 3.98
CA SER A 72 -10.30 -7.62 4.16
C SER A 72 -11.49 -6.80 4.66
N LEU A 73 -12.65 -7.00 4.04
CA LEU A 73 -13.89 -6.35 4.48
C LEU A 73 -14.41 -6.88 5.82
N THR A 74 -13.98 -8.07 6.22
CA THR A 74 -14.54 -8.83 7.33
C THR A 74 -13.77 -8.62 8.62
N ASP A 75 -12.44 -8.79 8.57
CA ASP A 75 -11.56 -8.76 9.75
C ASP A 75 -10.52 -7.62 9.71
N GLY A 76 -10.44 -6.86 8.61
CA GLY A 76 -9.39 -5.86 8.43
C GLY A 76 -7.99 -6.43 8.24
N ASP A 77 -7.90 -7.74 7.94
CA ASP A 77 -6.68 -8.41 7.52
C ASP A 77 -6.07 -7.72 6.29
N ILE A 78 -4.75 -7.56 6.28
CA ILE A 78 -4.04 -6.86 5.21
C ILE A 78 -3.12 -7.84 4.52
N LEU A 79 -3.33 -7.96 3.21
CA LEU A 79 -2.44 -8.63 2.30
C LEU A 79 -1.81 -7.59 1.37
N VAL A 80 -0.67 -7.94 0.79
CA VAL A 80 0.08 -7.13 -0.14
C VAL A 80 0.06 -7.88 -1.47
N ASP A 81 -0.50 -7.25 -2.50
CA ASP A 81 -0.47 -7.76 -3.87
C ASP A 81 0.80 -7.21 -4.51
N ASP A 82 1.80 -8.07 -4.66
CA ASP A 82 3.01 -7.73 -5.37
C ASP A 82 2.72 -7.80 -6.87
N ASP A 83 2.51 -6.65 -7.49
CA ASP A 83 2.16 -6.54 -8.92
C ASP A 83 3.30 -7.00 -9.84
N ILE A 84 4.54 -7.01 -9.34
CA ILE A 84 5.73 -7.42 -10.09
C ILE A 84 5.77 -8.94 -10.28
N ASP A 85 5.57 -9.70 -9.20
CA ASP A 85 5.55 -11.18 -9.22
C ASP A 85 4.13 -11.76 -9.26
N GLY A 86 3.09 -10.94 -9.23
CA GLY A 86 1.68 -11.36 -9.16
C GLY A 86 1.32 -12.15 -7.88
N THR A 87 2.13 -12.02 -6.83
CA THR A 87 2.02 -12.81 -5.62
C THR A 87 1.32 -12.02 -4.51
N VAL A 88 0.31 -12.63 -3.90
CA VAL A 88 -0.33 -12.09 -2.70
C VAL A 88 0.42 -12.58 -1.47
N LEU A 89 0.97 -11.66 -0.70
CA LEU A 89 1.75 -11.92 0.51
C LEU A 89 1.00 -11.37 1.73
N SER A 90 1.06 -12.05 2.87
CA SER A 90 0.64 -11.43 4.13
C SER A 90 1.58 -10.29 4.52
N LEU A 91 1.13 -9.32 5.32
CA LEU A 91 2.00 -8.24 5.82
C LEU A 91 3.30 -8.75 6.46
N ALA A 92 3.23 -9.84 7.23
CA ALA A 92 4.41 -10.43 7.86
C ALA A 92 5.40 -10.96 6.81
N GLN A 93 4.93 -11.73 5.84
CA GLN A 93 5.76 -12.26 4.76
C GLN A 93 6.33 -11.14 3.90
N TRP A 94 5.55 -10.13 3.56
CA TRP A 94 6.02 -8.97 2.80
C TRP A 94 7.14 -8.22 3.53
N ARG A 95 7.02 -8.05 4.86
CA ARG A 95 8.07 -7.44 5.68
C ARG A 95 9.37 -8.23 5.65
N GLU A 96 9.30 -9.55 5.69
CA GLU A 96 10.47 -10.42 5.66
C GLU A 96 11.11 -10.50 4.27
N THR A 97 10.29 -10.58 3.23
CA THR A 97 10.74 -10.80 1.84
C THR A 97 11.16 -9.51 1.15
N LYS A 98 10.29 -8.48 1.13
CA LYS A 98 10.50 -7.23 0.39
C LYS A 98 11.13 -6.13 1.24
N LYS A 99 11.19 -6.31 2.57
CA LYS A 99 11.84 -5.39 3.53
C LYS A 99 11.47 -3.91 3.27
N PRO A 100 10.18 -3.56 3.31
CA PRO A 100 9.68 -2.24 2.91
C PRO A 100 10.32 -1.10 3.71
N LEU A 101 10.63 -1.28 4.99
CA LEU A 101 11.32 -0.27 5.81
C LEU A 101 12.74 0.06 5.31
N GLN A 102 13.37 -0.83 4.55
CA GLN A 102 14.69 -0.60 3.97
C GLN A 102 14.60 -0.07 2.53
N ARG A 103 13.40 -0.08 1.93
CA ARG A 103 13.15 0.38 0.57
C ARG A 103 13.19 1.90 0.52
N SER A 104 13.91 2.42 -0.46
CA SER A 104 14.13 3.87 -0.60
C SER A 104 13.40 4.54 -1.77
N GLY A 105 12.58 3.80 -2.51
CA GLY A 105 11.84 4.30 -3.68
C GLY A 105 10.84 3.29 -4.25
N PRO A 106 10.05 3.67 -5.26
CA PRO A 106 9.19 2.74 -6.01
C PRO A 106 10.05 1.63 -6.65
N GLY A 107 9.52 0.40 -6.68
CA GLY A 107 10.26 -0.80 -7.11
C GLY A 107 10.63 -0.63 -8.57
N THR A 108 11.91 -0.79 -8.88
CA THR A 108 12.46 -0.65 -10.23
C THR A 108 12.36 -1.96 -10.99
#